data_AF-A0A348FYU7-F1
#
_entry.id   AF-A0A348FYU7-F1
#
_cell.length_a   1.000
_cell.length_b   1.000
_cell.length_c   1.000
_cell.angle_alpha   90.00
_cell.angle_beta   90.00
_cell.angle_gamma   90.00
#
_symmetry.space_group_name_H-M   'P 1'
#
loop_
_entity.id
_entity.type
_entity.pdbx_description
1 polymer ?
#
loop_
_entity_poly.entity_id
_entity_poly.type
_entity_poly.pdbx_seq_one_letter_code
_entity_poly.pdbx_strand_id
1 'polypeptide(L)'
;MDIADDIAYGVHDLEDAIALCLISEKRFRELVPEEACESFLTSLKARYQSETKNNVYDIFVSKLFGDSKERKHYINRLVHHFINAVTIEEKTEFEESLLRFHASMQPGPRKFLEHLKQLVIEDVITSASVQHLELKGQMMVVSVFEAIQSDPERLLPRDTLKSFHLSSDGLRVICDYVAGMTDGYLLKTYDRLFSPRMGSVFDKL
;
A
#
# COMPACT_ATOMS: atom_id res chain seq x y z
N MET A 1 6.09 6.42 -9.03
CA MET A 1 6.04 5.13 -8.33
C MET A 1 6.83 4.15 -9.17
N ASP A 2 7.64 3.30 -8.54
CA ASP A 2 8.40 2.28 -9.25
C ASP A 2 7.45 1.15 -9.71
N ILE A 3 7.72 0.53 -10.85
CA ILE A 3 6.89 -0.55 -11.40
C ILE A 3 6.79 -1.75 -10.45
N ALA A 4 7.84 -1.98 -9.65
CA ALA A 4 7.86 -3.02 -8.64
C ALA A 4 6.80 -2.75 -7.55
N ASP A 5 6.71 -1.49 -7.10
CA ASP A 5 5.68 -1.05 -6.16
C ASP A 5 4.28 -1.18 -6.78
N ASP A 6 4.10 -0.74 -8.03
CA ASP A 6 2.80 -0.83 -8.70
C ASP A 6 2.29 -2.29 -8.75
N ILE A 7 3.17 -3.26 -9.02
CA ILE A 7 2.81 -4.70 -9.02
C ILE A 7 2.53 -5.18 -7.60
N ALA A 8 3.38 -4.81 -6.63
CA ALA A 8 3.25 -5.25 -5.25
C ALA A 8 1.92 -4.76 -4.64
N TYR A 9 1.66 -3.45 -4.66
CA TYR A 9 0.43 -2.87 -4.15
C TYR A 9 -0.79 -3.38 -4.95
N GLY A 10 -0.73 -3.34 -6.29
CA GLY A 10 -1.88 -3.72 -7.11
C GLY A 10 -2.34 -5.18 -6.94
N VAL A 11 -1.41 -6.10 -6.66
CA VAL A 11 -1.73 -7.53 -6.53
C VAL A 11 -1.89 -8.00 -5.08
N HIS A 12 -1.02 -7.58 -4.16
CA HIS A 12 -1.12 -8.03 -2.77
C HIS A 12 -2.25 -7.33 -2.02
N ASP A 13 -2.49 -6.03 -2.26
CA ASP A 13 -3.64 -5.35 -1.63
C ASP A 13 -4.96 -5.95 -2.12
N LEU A 14 -5.01 -6.40 -3.39
CA LEU A 14 -6.15 -7.15 -3.92
C LEU A 14 -6.32 -8.50 -3.21
N GLU A 15 -5.25 -9.25 -3.00
CA GLU A 15 -5.29 -10.54 -2.28
C GLU A 15 -5.86 -10.35 -0.86
N ASP A 16 -5.35 -9.37 -0.13
CA ASP A 16 -5.76 -9.06 1.23
C ASP A 16 -7.21 -8.54 1.27
N ALA A 17 -7.58 -7.66 0.35
CA ALA A 17 -8.94 -7.14 0.26
C ALA A 17 -9.97 -8.25 -0.02
N ILE A 18 -9.63 -9.23 -0.86
CA ILE A 18 -10.48 -10.41 -1.09
C ILE A 18 -10.51 -11.29 0.15
N ALA A 19 -9.36 -11.56 0.78
CA ALA A 19 -9.27 -12.40 1.98
C ALA A 19 -10.03 -11.82 3.18
N LEU A 20 -10.09 -10.49 3.30
CA LEU A 20 -10.83 -9.74 4.32
C LEU A 20 -12.29 -9.48 3.94
N CYS A 21 -12.76 -10.00 2.80
CA CYS A 21 -14.12 -9.81 2.29
C CYS A 21 -14.49 -8.33 2.06
N LEU A 22 -13.52 -7.47 1.76
CA LEU A 22 -13.72 -6.04 1.46
C LEU A 22 -14.17 -5.83 0.02
N ILE A 23 -13.80 -6.75 -0.88
CA ILE A 23 -14.22 -6.76 -2.28
C ILE A 23 -15.08 -7.99 -2.54
N SER A 24 -16.22 -7.81 -3.22
CA SER A 24 -17.05 -8.92 -3.69
C SER A 24 -16.69 -9.33 -5.12
N GLU A 25 -16.93 -10.61 -5.46
CA GLU A 25 -16.73 -11.11 -6.82
C GLU A 25 -17.52 -10.28 -7.86
N LYS A 26 -18.76 -9.92 -7.51
CA LYS A 26 -19.62 -9.09 -8.35
C LYS A 26 -18.94 -7.76 -8.67
N ARG A 27 -18.41 -7.09 -7.65
CA ARG A 27 -17.75 -5.79 -7.80
C ARG A 27 -16.46 -5.90 -8.61
N PHE A 28 -15.69 -6.95 -8.40
CA PHE A 28 -14.51 -7.23 -9.23
C PHE A 28 -14.89 -7.35 -10.70
N ARG A 29 -15.96 -8.08 -11.04
CA ARG A 29 -16.40 -8.23 -12.44
C ARG A 29 -16.87 -6.92 -13.06
N GLU A 30 -17.45 -6.02 -12.27
CA GLU A 30 -17.88 -4.70 -12.73
C GLU A 30 -16.69 -3.79 -13.08
N LEU A 31 -15.63 -3.78 -12.27
CA LEU A 31 -14.46 -2.91 -12.48
C LEU A 31 -13.34 -3.55 -13.30
N VAL A 32 -13.29 -4.88 -13.35
CA VAL A 32 -12.26 -5.67 -14.03
C VAL A 32 -12.95 -6.62 -15.03
N PRO A 33 -13.57 -6.08 -16.09
CA PRO A 33 -14.22 -6.89 -17.11
C PRO A 33 -13.21 -7.72 -17.93
N GLU A 34 -13.70 -8.63 -18.77
CA GLU A 34 -12.84 -9.54 -19.53
C GLU A 34 -11.82 -8.78 -20.41
N GLU A 35 -12.23 -7.66 -21.01
CA GLU A 35 -11.40 -6.80 -21.87
C GLU A 35 -10.34 -6.02 -21.09
N ALA A 36 -10.47 -5.90 -19.78
CA ALA A 36 -9.46 -5.30 -18.91
C ALA A 36 -8.30 -6.28 -18.65
N CYS A 37 -8.59 -7.58 -18.59
CA CYS A 37 -7.61 -8.62 -18.30
C CYS A 37 -7.25 -9.52 -19.50
N GLU A 38 -7.63 -9.13 -20.73
CA GLU A 38 -7.40 -9.90 -21.96
C GLU A 38 -5.95 -10.40 -22.12
N SER A 39 -4.96 -9.55 -21.81
CA SER A 39 -3.54 -9.91 -21.88
C SER A 39 -3.19 -11.10 -20.96
N PHE A 40 -3.79 -11.13 -19.77
CA PHE A 40 -3.62 -12.19 -18.79
C PHE A 40 -4.42 -13.44 -19.17
N LEU A 41 -5.65 -13.29 -19.64
CA LEU A 41 -6.45 -14.43 -20.08
C LEU A 41 -5.82 -15.15 -21.26
N THR A 42 -5.21 -14.40 -22.18
CA THR A 42 -4.44 -14.95 -23.30
C THR A 42 -3.21 -15.70 -22.82
N SER A 43 -2.47 -15.15 -21.84
CA SER A 43 -1.31 -15.82 -21.26
C SER A 43 -1.69 -17.09 -20.49
N LEU A 44 -2.82 -17.08 -19.79
CA LEU A 44 -3.40 -18.26 -19.13
C LEU A 44 -3.80 -19.34 -20.13
N LYS A 45 -4.54 -18.98 -21.20
CA LYS A 45 -4.92 -19.90 -22.28
C LYS A 45 -3.69 -20.55 -22.90
N ALA A 46 -2.63 -19.79 -23.16
CA ALA A 46 -1.42 -20.32 -23.78
C ALA A 46 -0.64 -21.26 -22.86
N ARG A 47 -0.50 -20.92 -21.56
CA ARG A 47 0.35 -21.65 -20.62
C ARG A 47 -0.35 -22.79 -19.88
N TYR A 48 -1.67 -22.74 -19.73
CA TYR A 48 -2.45 -23.67 -18.91
C TYR A 48 -3.67 -24.23 -19.65
N GLN A 49 -3.49 -24.64 -20.90
CA GLN A 49 -4.55 -25.16 -21.78
C GLN A 49 -5.37 -26.30 -21.16
N SER A 50 -4.74 -27.17 -20.36
CA SER A 50 -5.42 -28.28 -19.69
C SER A 50 -6.35 -27.86 -18.55
N GLU A 51 -6.12 -26.67 -17.97
CA GLU A 51 -6.90 -26.13 -16.85
C GLU A 51 -7.94 -25.10 -17.30
N THR A 52 -7.74 -24.52 -18.48
CA THR A 52 -8.54 -23.43 -19.03
C THR A 52 -9.49 -23.98 -20.10
N LYS A 53 -10.74 -24.25 -19.72
CA LYS A 53 -11.82 -24.63 -20.67
C LYS A 53 -12.26 -23.41 -21.49
N ASN A 54 -13.37 -23.52 -22.23
CA ASN A 54 -13.90 -22.43 -23.08
C ASN A 54 -14.22 -21.11 -22.36
N ASN A 55 -14.19 -21.05 -21.03
CA ASN A 55 -14.50 -19.85 -20.26
C ASN A 55 -13.41 -19.54 -19.23
N VAL A 56 -12.35 -18.86 -19.68
CA VAL A 56 -11.13 -18.63 -18.90
C VAL A 56 -11.31 -17.52 -17.88
N TYR A 57 -12.11 -16.51 -18.21
CA TYR A 57 -12.43 -15.42 -17.30
C TYR A 57 -13.21 -15.92 -16.08
N ASP A 58 -14.27 -16.70 -16.26
CA ASP A 58 -15.04 -17.22 -15.12
C ASP A 58 -14.23 -18.19 -14.26
N ILE A 59 -13.36 -19.01 -14.87
CA ILE A 59 -12.45 -19.86 -14.12
C ILE A 59 -11.47 -19.01 -13.31
N PHE A 60 -10.86 -17.99 -13.91
CA PHE A 60 -9.96 -17.09 -13.20
C PHE A 60 -10.66 -16.44 -12.01
N VAL A 61 -11.80 -15.80 -12.23
CA VAL A 61 -12.52 -15.05 -11.19
C VAL A 61 -13.00 -16.00 -10.09
N SER A 62 -13.62 -17.13 -10.44
CA SER A 62 -14.08 -18.10 -9.44
C SER A 62 -12.94 -18.69 -8.59
N LYS A 63 -11.74 -18.86 -9.15
CA LYS A 63 -10.57 -19.34 -8.41
C LYS A 63 -9.93 -18.25 -7.56
N LEU A 64 -9.94 -17.01 -8.04
CA LEU A 64 -9.45 -15.85 -7.28
C LEU A 64 -10.30 -15.61 -6.01
N PHE A 65 -11.63 -15.74 -6.14
CA PHE A 65 -12.58 -15.60 -5.04
C PHE A 65 -12.91 -16.93 -4.31
N GLY A 66 -12.24 -18.02 -4.71
CA GLY A 66 -12.40 -19.33 -4.12
C GLY A 66 -11.66 -19.50 -2.79
N ASP A 67 -11.22 -20.72 -2.52
CA ASP A 67 -10.48 -21.00 -1.30
C ASP A 67 -9.09 -20.32 -1.26
N SER A 68 -8.48 -20.28 -0.08
CA SER A 68 -7.18 -19.62 0.11
C SER A 68 -6.06 -20.18 -0.78
N LYS A 69 -6.08 -21.47 -1.09
CA LYS A 69 -5.05 -22.12 -1.90
C LYS A 69 -5.23 -21.75 -3.37
N GLU A 70 -6.46 -21.77 -3.87
CA GLU A 70 -6.80 -21.39 -5.23
C GLU A 70 -6.53 -19.91 -5.47
N ARG A 71 -6.92 -19.04 -4.54
CA ARG A 71 -6.62 -17.60 -4.59
C ARG A 71 -5.11 -17.36 -4.69
N LYS A 72 -4.34 -17.92 -3.75
CA LYS A 72 -2.87 -17.77 -3.74
C LYS A 72 -2.22 -18.26 -5.03
N HIS A 73 -2.75 -19.33 -5.62
CA HIS A 73 -2.26 -19.84 -6.91
C HIS A 73 -2.48 -18.85 -8.05
N TYR A 74 -3.65 -18.21 -8.12
CA TYR A 74 -3.93 -17.21 -9.14
C TYR A 74 -3.25 -15.86 -8.89
N ILE A 75 -3.06 -15.47 -7.63
CA ILE A 75 -2.22 -14.33 -7.26
C ILE A 75 -0.79 -14.52 -7.78
N ASN A 76 -0.19 -15.69 -7.57
CA ASN A 76 1.15 -15.99 -8.10
C ASN A 76 1.19 -15.91 -9.64
N ARG A 77 0.11 -16.34 -10.33
CA ARG A 77 0.00 -16.23 -11.80
C ARG A 77 -0.09 -14.76 -12.24
N LEU A 78 -0.80 -13.91 -11.51
CA LEU A 78 -0.87 -12.47 -11.78
C LEU A 78 0.51 -11.81 -11.63
N VAL A 79 1.20 -12.03 -10.51
CA VAL A 79 2.56 -11.52 -10.29
C VAL A 79 3.50 -11.96 -11.41
N HIS A 80 3.48 -13.25 -11.76
CA HIS A 80 4.29 -13.79 -12.85
C HIS A 80 3.95 -13.15 -14.21
N HIS A 81 2.67 -12.90 -14.50
CA HIS A 81 2.24 -12.23 -15.72
C HIS A 81 2.79 -10.80 -15.80
N PHE A 82 2.67 -10.02 -14.72
CA PHE A 82 3.14 -8.64 -14.70
C PHE A 82 4.67 -8.54 -14.79
N ILE A 83 5.42 -9.37 -14.05
CA ILE A 83 6.89 -9.38 -14.08
C ILE A 83 7.40 -9.69 -15.50
N ASN A 84 6.82 -10.68 -16.18
CA ASN A 84 7.24 -11.03 -17.55
C ASN A 84 6.84 -9.99 -18.60
N ALA A 85 5.98 -9.04 -18.26
CA ALA A 85 5.58 -7.93 -19.12
C ALA A 85 6.47 -6.68 -18.94
N VAL A 86 7.42 -6.71 -18.01
CA VAL A 86 8.35 -5.61 -17.77
C VAL A 86 9.40 -5.55 -18.87
N THR A 87 9.65 -4.35 -19.37
CA THR A 87 10.69 -4.04 -20.36
C THR A 87 11.59 -2.92 -19.82
N ILE A 88 12.84 -2.89 -20.24
CA ILE A 88 13.76 -1.78 -19.91
C ILE A 88 13.79 -0.80 -21.08
N GLU A 89 13.52 0.46 -20.78
CA GLU A 89 13.63 1.59 -21.71
C GLU A 89 14.84 2.43 -21.34
N GLU A 90 15.56 2.93 -22.35
CA GLU A 90 16.62 3.92 -22.16
C GLU A 90 16.05 5.34 -22.27
N LYS A 91 16.29 6.17 -21.26
CA LYS A 91 15.94 7.59 -21.19
C LYS A 91 17.21 8.40 -21.42
N THR A 92 17.39 8.88 -22.65
CA THR A 92 18.60 9.62 -23.08
C THR A 92 18.71 11.00 -22.47
N GLU A 93 17.65 11.48 -21.80
CA GLU A 93 17.62 12.75 -21.08
C GLU A 93 18.48 12.75 -19.80
N PHE A 94 18.84 11.57 -19.29
CA PHE A 94 19.65 11.43 -18.08
C PHE A 94 21.11 11.09 -18.42
N GLU A 95 22.02 11.98 -18.02
CA GLU A 95 23.46 11.74 -18.14
C GLU A 95 23.92 10.61 -17.20
N GLU A 96 23.37 10.58 -15.99
CA GLU A 96 23.69 9.60 -14.94
C GLU A 96 23.20 8.20 -15.30
N SER A 97 24.10 7.22 -15.24
CA SER A 97 23.83 5.83 -15.67
C SER A 97 22.71 5.19 -14.87
N LEU A 98 22.61 5.50 -13.57
CA LEU A 98 21.58 4.96 -12.68
C LEU A 98 20.16 5.44 -13.01
N LEU A 99 20.02 6.61 -13.63
CA LEU A 99 18.72 7.19 -13.99
C LEU A 99 18.34 6.92 -15.46
N ARG A 100 19.31 6.48 -16.26
CA ARG A 100 19.15 6.26 -17.70
C ARG A 100 18.25 5.08 -18.03
N PHE A 101 18.26 4.02 -17.24
CA PHE A 101 17.46 2.83 -17.50
C PHE A 101 16.20 2.83 -16.65
N HIS A 102 15.04 2.79 -17.32
CA HIS A 102 13.75 2.81 -16.68
C HIS A 102 12.98 1.52 -16.96
N ALA A 103 12.44 0.90 -15.91
CA ALA A 103 11.57 -0.25 -16.06
C ALA A 103 10.15 0.21 -16.42
N SER A 104 9.61 -0.34 -17.50
CA SER A 104 8.30 -0.03 -18.07
C SER A 104 7.50 -1.32 -18.24
N MET A 105 6.20 -1.20 -18.53
CA MET A 105 5.32 -2.36 -18.71
C MET A 105 4.59 -2.26 -20.05
N GLN A 106 4.42 -3.39 -20.72
CA GLN A 106 3.60 -3.47 -21.92
C GLN A 106 2.16 -2.93 -21.68
N PRO A 107 1.52 -2.29 -22.67
CA PRO A 107 0.25 -1.61 -22.48
C PRO A 107 -0.89 -2.49 -21.95
N GLY A 108 -1.01 -3.73 -22.42
CA GLY A 108 -2.08 -4.65 -22.00
C GLY A 108 -1.99 -5.02 -20.51
N PRO A 109 -0.85 -5.54 -20.02
CA PRO A 109 -0.64 -5.80 -18.60
C PRO A 109 -0.71 -4.53 -17.74
N ARG A 110 -0.20 -3.39 -18.23
CA ARG A 110 -0.34 -2.10 -17.52
C ARG A 110 -1.81 -1.72 -17.32
N LYS A 111 -2.62 -1.78 -18.38
CA LYS A 111 -4.07 -1.53 -18.30
C LYS A 111 -4.71 -2.43 -17.25
N PHE A 112 -4.41 -3.72 -17.27
CA PHE A 112 -4.96 -4.67 -16.31
C PHE A 112 -4.58 -4.31 -14.87
N LEU A 113 -3.30 -4.01 -14.60
CA LEU A 113 -2.82 -3.61 -13.28
C LEU A 113 -3.53 -2.36 -12.76
N GLU A 114 -3.74 -1.35 -13.62
CA GLU A 114 -4.48 -0.14 -13.25
C GLU A 114 -5.94 -0.43 -12.89
N HIS A 115 -6.61 -1.38 -13.55
CA HIS A 115 -7.95 -1.81 -13.13
C HIS A 115 -7.95 -2.48 -11.75
N LEU A 116 -6.91 -3.27 -11.42
CA LEU A 116 -6.77 -3.87 -10.08
C LEU A 116 -6.55 -2.80 -9.01
N LYS A 117 -5.66 -1.83 -9.28
CA LYS A 117 -5.40 -0.69 -8.38
C LYS A 117 -6.65 0.15 -8.19
N GLN A 118 -7.37 0.46 -9.26
CA GLN A 118 -8.60 1.25 -9.20
C GLN A 118 -9.67 0.57 -8.33
N LEU A 119 -9.84 -0.74 -8.47
CA LEU A 119 -10.73 -1.53 -7.62
C LEU A 119 -10.35 -1.44 -6.15
N VAL A 120 -9.07 -1.60 -5.80
CA VAL A 120 -8.61 -1.46 -4.41
C VAL A 120 -8.83 -0.04 -3.88
N ILE A 121 -8.59 0.99 -4.70
CA ILE A 121 -8.83 2.38 -4.32
C ILE A 121 -10.31 2.63 -4.02
N GLU A 122 -11.20 2.24 -4.93
CA GLU A 122 -12.64 2.51 -4.84
C GLU A 122 -13.32 1.73 -3.71
N ASP A 123 -12.98 0.45 -3.52
CA ASP A 123 -13.71 -0.40 -2.58
C ASP A 123 -13.03 -0.53 -1.22
N VAL A 124 -11.72 -0.27 -1.12
CA VAL A 124 -10.95 -0.45 0.11
C VAL A 124 -10.45 0.89 0.66
N ILE A 125 -9.59 1.59 -0.08
CA ILE A 125 -8.89 2.78 0.43
C ILE A 125 -9.89 3.89 0.75
N THR A 126 -10.85 4.13 -0.15
CA THR A 126 -11.88 5.16 0.02
C THR A 126 -13.08 4.71 0.87
N SER A 127 -13.07 3.48 1.38
CA SER A 127 -14.12 3.00 2.27
C SER A 127 -14.20 3.82 3.55
N ALA A 128 -15.42 4.04 4.06
CA ALA A 128 -15.63 4.85 5.26
C ALA A 128 -14.83 4.34 6.47
N SER A 129 -14.71 3.02 6.64
CA SER A 129 -13.93 2.42 7.72
C SER A 129 -12.44 2.76 7.64
N VAL A 130 -11.84 2.70 6.45
CA VAL A 130 -10.42 3.03 6.24
C VAL A 130 -10.22 4.53 6.40
N GLN A 131 -11.10 5.35 5.82
CA GLN A 131 -11.03 6.80 5.90
C GLN A 131 -11.20 7.32 7.34
N HIS A 132 -12.07 6.71 8.15
CA HIS A 132 -12.16 7.04 9.58
C HIS A 132 -10.86 6.74 10.33
N LEU A 133 -10.21 5.62 10.02
CA LEU A 133 -8.93 5.25 10.63
C LEU A 133 -7.82 6.20 10.21
N GLU A 134 -7.76 6.55 8.92
CA GLU A 134 -6.81 7.52 8.37
C GLU A 134 -6.97 8.89 9.04
N LEU A 135 -8.19 9.42 9.11
CA LEU A 135 -8.48 10.69 9.77
C LEU A 135 -8.07 10.66 11.24
N LYS A 136 -8.37 9.57 11.96
CA LYS A 136 -7.97 9.40 13.35
C LYS A 136 -6.44 9.42 13.49
N GLY A 137 -5.72 8.72 12.60
CA GLY A 137 -4.26 8.73 12.53
C GLY A 137 -3.69 10.13 12.33
N GLN A 138 -4.21 10.85 11.34
CA GLN A 138 -3.81 12.23 11.03
C GLN A 138 -4.02 13.15 12.25
N MET A 139 -5.18 13.08 12.89
CA MET A 139 -5.46 13.87 14.10
C MET A 139 -4.48 13.55 15.24
N MET A 140 -4.12 12.27 15.43
CA MET A 140 -3.14 11.89 16.44
C MET A 140 -1.75 12.46 16.14
N VAL A 141 -1.28 12.35 14.88
CA VAL A 141 0.01 12.90 14.44
C VAL A 141 0.07 14.41 14.70
N VAL A 142 -0.95 15.16 14.25
CA VAL A 142 -1.03 16.61 14.44
C VAL A 142 -1.03 16.97 15.91
N SER A 143 -1.88 16.32 16.71
CA SER A 143 -2.00 16.62 18.14
C SER A 143 -0.69 16.36 18.90
N VAL A 144 -0.02 15.24 18.63
CA VAL A 144 1.27 14.90 19.27
C VAL A 144 2.36 15.87 18.84
N PHE A 145 2.42 16.22 17.55
CA PHE A 145 3.36 17.21 17.04
C PHE A 145 3.17 18.58 17.72
N GLU A 146 1.94 19.09 17.75
CA GLU A 146 1.60 20.39 18.36
C GLU A 146 1.90 20.42 19.86
N ALA A 147 1.57 19.35 20.58
CA ALA A 147 1.91 19.25 22.00
C ALA A 147 3.41 19.33 22.24
N ILE A 148 4.21 18.53 21.52
CA ILE A 148 5.67 18.55 21.64
C ILE A 148 6.23 19.92 21.26
N GLN A 149 5.73 20.52 20.18
CA GLN A 149 6.14 21.86 19.74
C GLN A 149 5.86 22.93 20.81
N SER A 150 4.78 22.79 21.57
CA SER A 150 4.40 23.77 22.60
C SER A 150 5.35 23.79 23.82
N ASP A 151 5.95 22.65 24.17
CA ASP A 151 6.91 22.53 25.28
C ASP A 151 7.96 21.44 24.99
N PRO A 152 8.92 21.68 24.07
CA PRO A 152 9.87 20.67 23.64
C PRO A 152 10.79 20.20 24.78
N GLU A 153 11.18 21.10 25.68
CA GLU A 153 12.09 20.82 26.80
C GLU A 153 11.52 19.76 27.74
N ARG A 154 10.20 19.78 27.95
CA ARG A 154 9.51 18.86 28.85
C ARG A 154 9.10 17.55 28.16
N LEU A 155 8.74 17.63 26.89
CA LEU A 155 8.04 16.54 26.19
C LEU A 155 8.94 15.70 25.28
N LEU A 156 10.08 16.25 24.82
CA LEU A 156 11.03 15.46 24.04
C LEU A 156 11.83 14.50 24.93
N PRO A 157 12.07 13.26 24.47
CA PRO A 157 13.07 12.40 25.08
C PRO A 157 14.46 13.05 25.08
N ARG A 158 15.30 12.69 26.04
CA ARG A 158 16.61 13.33 26.26
C ARG A 158 17.49 13.38 25.02
N ASP A 159 17.52 12.31 24.23
CA ASP A 159 18.40 12.26 23.05
C ASP A 159 17.86 13.12 21.90
N THR A 160 16.54 13.10 21.68
CA THR A 160 15.88 14.02 20.73
C THR A 160 16.03 15.47 21.15
N LEU A 161 15.92 15.77 22.45
CA LEU A 161 16.09 17.12 22.99
C LEU A 161 17.51 17.66 22.79
N LYS A 162 18.53 16.81 22.92
CA LYS A 162 19.91 17.20 22.57
C LYS A 162 20.01 17.58 21.10
N SER A 163 19.45 16.76 20.20
CA SER A 163 19.42 17.06 18.76
C SER A 163 18.66 18.35 18.47
N PHE A 164 17.57 18.61 19.19
CA PHE A 164 16.79 19.84 19.09
C PHE A 164 17.63 21.07 19.44
N HIS A 165 18.42 21.01 20.53
CA HIS A 165 19.32 22.09 20.95
C HIS A 165 20.50 22.33 20.01
N LEU A 166 20.96 21.29 19.32
CA LEU A 166 22.07 21.38 18.36
C LEU A 166 21.63 21.82 16.96
N SER A 167 20.33 21.71 16.65
CA SER A 167 19.78 22.06 15.34
C SER A 167 19.41 23.54 15.26
N SER A 168 19.63 24.17 14.10
CA SER A 168 19.08 25.48 13.78
C SER A 168 17.58 25.44 13.43
N ASP A 169 17.04 24.24 13.18
CA ASP A 169 15.63 23.98 12.88
C ASP A 169 15.08 22.94 13.85
N GLY A 170 14.52 23.43 14.97
CA GLY A 170 13.90 22.57 15.98
C GLY A 170 12.61 21.92 15.50
N LEU A 171 11.86 22.55 14.58
CA LEU A 171 10.63 21.98 14.04
C LEU A 171 10.93 20.75 13.19
N ARG A 172 12.04 20.76 12.44
CA ARG A 172 12.49 19.57 11.71
C ARG A 172 12.81 18.42 12.65
N VAL A 173 13.48 18.68 13.78
CA VAL A 173 13.81 17.64 14.76
C VAL A 173 12.54 17.02 15.36
N ILE A 174 11.53 17.83 15.67
CA ILE A 174 10.23 17.33 16.15
C ILE A 174 9.54 16.51 15.06
N CYS A 175 9.57 16.98 13.80
CA CYS A 175 9.00 16.27 12.66
C CYS A 175 9.65 14.90 12.48
N ASP A 176 10.98 14.82 12.49
CA ASP A 176 11.72 13.56 12.36
C ASP A 176 11.44 12.61 13.54
N TYR A 177 11.29 13.15 14.75
CA TYR A 177 10.91 12.36 15.92
C TYR A 177 9.49 11.78 15.81
N VAL A 178 8.50 12.58 15.40
CA VAL A 178 7.12 12.13 15.20
C VAL A 178 7.03 11.15 14.02
N ALA A 179 7.71 11.40 12.92
CA ALA A 179 7.77 10.51 11.76
C ALA A 179 8.47 9.17 12.07
N GLY A 180 9.36 9.14 13.06
CA GLY A 180 10.00 7.92 13.56
C GLY A 180 9.13 7.07 14.47
N MET A 181 7.93 7.53 14.85
CA MET A 181 7.00 6.77 15.68
C MET A 181 6.31 5.67 14.87
N THR A 182 6.20 4.47 15.43
CA THR A 182 5.26 3.46 14.92
C THR A 182 3.84 3.84 15.34
N ASP A 183 2.81 3.35 14.63
CA ASP A 183 1.41 3.56 14.98
C ASP A 183 1.10 3.25 16.45
N GLY A 184 1.64 2.14 16.97
CA GLY A 184 1.47 1.74 18.37
C GLY A 184 2.17 2.66 19.36
N TYR A 185 3.33 3.24 19.00
CA TYR A 185 4.01 4.21 19.86
C TYR A 185 3.32 5.58 19.81
N LEU A 186 2.87 6.01 18.64
CA LEU A 186 2.07 7.23 18.47
C LEU A 186 0.78 7.16 19.30
N LEU A 187 0.05 6.04 19.21
CA LEU A 187 -1.19 5.83 19.97
C LEU A 187 -0.93 5.93 21.48
N LYS A 188 0.11 5.26 22.00
CA LYS A 188 0.49 5.34 23.42
C LYS A 188 0.88 6.75 23.83
N THR A 189 1.61 7.46 22.98
CA THR A 189 2.03 8.84 23.23
C THR A 189 0.83 9.77 23.29
N TYR A 190 -0.09 9.65 22.32
CA TYR A 190 -1.35 10.38 22.28
C TYR A 190 -2.19 10.10 23.54
N ASP A 191 -2.39 8.83 23.89
CA ASP A 191 -3.16 8.46 25.08
C ASP A 191 -2.54 9.04 26.36
N ARG A 192 -1.22 9.00 26.52
CA ARG A 192 -0.57 9.56 27.70
C ARG A 192 -0.66 11.10 27.78
N LEU A 193 -0.66 11.78 26.64
CA LEU A 193 -0.74 13.25 26.60
C LEU A 193 -2.17 13.77 26.81
N PHE A 194 -3.17 13.06 26.29
CA PHE A 194 -4.53 13.59 26.17
C PHE A 194 -5.61 12.75 26.87
N SER A 195 -5.34 11.49 27.22
CA SER A 195 -6.32 10.63 27.89
C SER A 195 -6.22 10.74 29.41
N PRO A 196 -7.24 11.25 30.12
CA PRO A 196 -7.19 11.46 31.56
C PRO A 196 -7.15 10.16 32.39
N ARG A 197 -7.38 9.01 31.76
CA ARG A 197 -7.40 7.69 32.41
C ARG A 197 -6.11 6.89 32.21
N MET A 198 -5.19 7.38 31.39
CA MET A 198 -3.93 6.68 31.06
C MET A 198 -2.74 7.59 31.31
N GLY A 199 -1.81 7.13 32.14
CA GLY A 199 -0.61 7.89 32.49
C GLY A 199 -0.06 7.45 33.84
N SER A 200 0.91 6.54 33.83
CA SER A 200 1.73 6.25 34.99
C SER A 200 3.06 7.00 34.88
N VAL A 201 3.58 7.53 36.00
CA VAL A 201 4.95 8.11 36.06
C VAL A 201 6.02 7.07 35.70
N PHE A 202 5.65 5.78 35.73
CA PHE A 202 6.52 4.67 35.37
C PHE A 202 6.53 4.33 33.87
N ASP A 203 5.63 4.94 33.07
CA ASP A 203 5.58 4.74 31.61
C ASP A 203 6.65 5.61 30.93
N LYS A 204 7.85 5.04 30.75
CA LYS A 204 8.98 5.73 30.12
C LYS A 204 8.68 6.06 28.65
N LEU A 205 9.07 7.29 28.25
CA LEU A 205 9.22 7.73 26.86
C LEU A 205 10.33 6.95 26.14
#